data_AF-A0A1Y5FBQ1-F1
#
_entry.id   AF-A0A1Y5FBQ1-F1
#
_cell.length_a   1.000
_cell.length_b   1.000
_cell.length_c   1.000
_cell.angle_alpha   90.00
_cell.angle_beta   90.00
_cell.angle_gamma   90.00
#
_symmetry.space_group_name_H-M   'P 1'
#
loop_
_entity.id
_entity.type
_entity.pdbx_description
1 polymer ?
#
loop_
_entity_poly.entity_id
_entity_poly.type
_entity_poly.pdbx_seq_one_letter_code
_entity_poly.pdbx_strand_id
1 'polypeptide(L)'
;MNKVLFFFLLSLNLYAADLSDAHKGKINLISKNTPTEYKIVIASINTYSLSKEEKENLLKEILLSDAYFSLIPKTELFILCKTEIYKQTLSFYSRNNVNQKTITPEFLRELSSSIMEKEKQLSPLARWIARAIIRDLRVILGHKYYQTYLIQKSQKKKLSNIELVKIDKKIKLLSPWINTFNHKSSEQININLKPLHFTIVKKLAFLAKVIFNTSSFEKIPLPSTLSTLKMFTYSRELTKSEGEVKKIEDVLSRLTLFPKKSQDYHAPTDLPEPKNDWIPQDDMEKLERDKLDLFPNVESGYTSPTELPKPVDDWILDL
;
A
#
# COMPACT_ATOMS: atom_id res chain seq x y z
N MET A 1 -30.81 17.27 16.70
CA MET A 1 -29.65 16.67 16.00
C MET A 1 -29.79 15.17 15.75
N ASN A 2 -30.11 14.33 16.75
CA ASN A 2 -30.13 12.86 16.58
C ASN A 2 -31.11 12.32 15.53
N LYS A 3 -32.26 12.98 15.30
CA LYS A 3 -33.24 12.54 14.29
C LYS A 3 -32.77 12.77 12.85
N VAL A 4 -32.00 13.83 12.59
CA VAL A 4 -31.47 14.12 11.25
C VAL A 4 -30.35 13.14 10.91
N LEU A 5 -29.49 12.81 11.87
CA LEU A 5 -28.42 11.83 11.69
C LEU A 5 -28.99 10.41 11.47
N PHE A 6 -30.07 10.06 12.17
CA PHE A 6 -30.80 8.81 11.97
C PHE A 6 -31.48 8.75 10.60
N PHE A 7 -32.10 9.85 10.15
CA PHE A 7 -32.72 9.94 8.83
C PHE A 7 -31.67 9.89 7.71
N PHE A 8 -30.49 10.50 7.91
CA PHE A 8 -29.37 10.45 6.99
C PHE A 8 -28.82 9.03 6.85
N LEU A 9 -28.61 8.34 7.98
CA LEU A 9 -28.23 6.92 8.00
C LEU A 9 -29.29 6.02 7.34
N LEU A 10 -30.59 6.28 7.54
CA LEU A 10 -31.65 5.51 6.90
C LEU A 10 -31.71 5.75 5.38
N SER A 11 -31.53 6.99 4.93
CA SER A 11 -31.49 7.33 3.50
C SER A 11 -30.26 6.78 2.78
N LEU A 12 -29.12 6.69 3.48
CA LEU A 12 -27.91 6.02 2.97
C LEU A 12 -28.11 4.50 2.84
N ASN A 13 -28.92 3.89 3.72
CA ASN A 13 -29.24 2.46 3.65
C ASN A 13 -30.18 2.09 2.48
N LEU A 14 -30.98 3.03 1.96
CA LEU A 14 -31.86 2.77 0.80
C LEU A 14 -31.10 2.60 -0.52
N TYR A 15 -29.86 3.07 -0.59
CA TYR A 15 -28.97 2.91 -1.75
C TYR A 15 -27.85 1.88 -1.53
N ALA A 16 -27.72 1.38 -0.30
CA ALA A 16 -26.74 0.37 0.06
C ALA A 16 -27.29 -1.02 -0.28
N ALA A 17 -26.40 -1.90 -0.76
CA ALA A 17 -26.60 -3.33 -1.06
C ALA A 17 -27.97 -3.93 -0.69
N ASP A 18 -28.65 -4.55 -1.66
CA ASP A 18 -29.91 -5.28 -1.40
C ASP A 18 -29.71 -6.33 -0.29
N LEU A 19 -30.12 -5.99 0.93
CA LEU A 19 -29.97 -6.82 2.12
C LEU A 19 -30.73 -8.14 1.96
N SER A 20 -31.72 -8.22 1.05
CA SER A 20 -32.45 -9.44 0.75
C SER A 20 -31.56 -10.50 0.06
N ASP A 21 -30.57 -10.07 -0.74
CA ASP A 21 -29.58 -10.95 -1.38
C ASP A 21 -28.49 -11.38 -0.38
N ALA A 22 -28.12 -10.51 0.57
CA ALA A 22 -27.23 -10.86 1.67
C ALA A 22 -27.82 -12.00 2.53
N HIS A 23 -29.13 -11.99 2.78
CA HIS A 23 -29.85 -13.10 3.43
C HIS A 23 -29.86 -14.39 2.57
N LYS A 24 -29.86 -14.29 1.23
CA LYS A 24 -29.76 -15.43 0.29
C LYS A 24 -28.33 -15.93 0.04
N GLY A 25 -27.32 -15.32 0.66
CA GLY A 25 -25.93 -15.77 0.53
C GLY A 25 -25.12 -15.13 -0.59
N LYS A 26 -25.68 -14.21 -1.37
CA LYS A 26 -24.95 -13.50 -2.42
C LYS A 26 -24.78 -12.04 -2.03
N ILE A 27 -23.55 -11.55 -2.02
CA ILE A 27 -23.27 -10.14 -1.80
C ILE A 27 -23.23 -9.46 -3.17
N ASN A 28 -24.31 -8.79 -3.53
CA ASN A 28 -24.41 -8.00 -4.76
C ASN A 28 -24.42 -6.52 -4.42
N LEU A 29 -23.58 -5.73 -5.10
CA LEU A 29 -23.57 -4.27 -4.98
C LEU A 29 -24.30 -3.64 -6.16
N ILE A 30 -25.32 -2.83 -5.86
CA ILE A 30 -26.12 -2.07 -6.84
C ILE A 30 -25.72 -0.58 -6.83
N SER A 31 -24.53 -0.24 -6.31
CA SER A 31 -24.10 1.17 -6.32
C SER A 31 -23.82 1.66 -7.75
N LYS A 32 -24.43 2.81 -8.07
CA LYS A 32 -24.45 3.46 -9.39
C LYS A 32 -23.05 3.92 -9.87
N ASN A 33 -22.07 3.98 -8.97
CA ASN A 33 -20.72 4.53 -9.25
C ASN A 33 -19.54 3.61 -8.88
N THR A 34 -19.80 2.38 -8.43
CA THR A 34 -18.72 1.47 -8.00
C THR A 34 -17.79 1.06 -9.16
N PRO A 35 -16.45 1.22 -9.01
CA PRO A 35 -15.47 0.80 -10.01
C PRO A 35 -15.54 -0.70 -10.33
N THR A 36 -15.24 -1.05 -11.58
CA THR A 36 -15.32 -2.43 -12.09
C THR A 36 -14.42 -3.39 -11.31
N GLU A 37 -13.21 -2.96 -10.95
CA GLU A 37 -12.25 -3.76 -10.19
C GLU A 37 -12.81 -4.14 -8.82
N TYR A 38 -13.50 -3.22 -8.13
CA TYR A 38 -14.14 -3.52 -6.85
C TYR A 38 -15.32 -4.47 -7.03
N LYS A 39 -16.13 -4.30 -8.09
CA LYS A 39 -17.20 -5.26 -8.43
C LYS A 39 -16.66 -6.66 -8.65
N ILE A 40 -15.52 -6.80 -9.32
CA ILE A 40 -14.85 -8.09 -9.54
C ILE A 40 -14.43 -8.71 -8.20
N VAL A 41 -13.86 -7.93 -7.28
CA VAL A 41 -13.47 -8.40 -5.94
C VAL A 41 -14.69 -8.94 -5.18
N ILE A 42 -15.80 -8.18 -5.14
CA ILE A 42 -17.01 -8.61 -4.42
C ILE A 42 -17.67 -9.82 -5.09
N ALA A 43 -17.76 -9.84 -6.42
CA ALA A 43 -18.29 -10.99 -7.15
C ALA A 43 -17.47 -12.26 -6.88
N SER A 44 -16.17 -12.13 -6.63
CA SER A 44 -15.29 -13.25 -6.32
C SER A 44 -15.49 -13.79 -4.92
N ILE A 45 -15.88 -12.95 -3.96
CA ILE A 45 -16.18 -13.39 -2.59
C ILE A 45 -17.34 -14.40 -2.58
N ASN A 46 -18.32 -14.22 -3.48
CA ASN A 46 -19.46 -15.11 -3.63
C ASN A 46 -19.10 -16.52 -4.15
N THR A 47 -17.85 -16.75 -4.57
CA THR A 47 -17.37 -18.08 -5.00
C THR A 47 -16.88 -18.95 -3.84
N TYR A 48 -16.76 -18.38 -2.63
CA TYR A 48 -16.24 -19.08 -1.47
C TYR A 48 -17.35 -19.58 -0.55
N SER A 49 -17.11 -20.74 0.08
CA SER A 49 -17.84 -21.12 1.30
C SER A 49 -17.31 -20.28 2.47
N LEU A 50 -18.18 -19.43 3.01
CA LEU A 50 -17.87 -18.51 4.11
C LEU A 50 -18.57 -18.99 5.39
N SER A 51 -17.88 -18.86 6.53
CA SER A 51 -18.56 -19.02 7.82
C SER A 51 -19.53 -17.86 8.07
N LYS A 52 -20.49 -18.05 8.98
CA LYS A 52 -21.46 -17.00 9.33
C LYS A 52 -20.76 -15.72 9.82
N GLU A 53 -19.77 -15.88 10.69
CA GLU A 53 -18.99 -14.77 11.24
C GLU A 53 -18.15 -14.04 10.16
N GLU A 54 -17.48 -14.77 9.28
CA GLU A 54 -16.74 -14.19 8.16
C GLU A 54 -17.65 -13.36 7.26
N LYS A 55 -18.85 -13.89 6.98
CA LYS A 55 -19.84 -13.24 6.14
C LYS A 55 -20.37 -11.95 6.77
N GLU A 56 -20.71 -11.96 8.06
CA GLU A 56 -21.17 -10.78 8.79
C GLU A 56 -20.09 -9.69 8.83
N ASN A 57 -18.84 -10.06 9.11
CA ASN A 57 -17.72 -9.12 9.12
C ASN A 57 -17.48 -8.50 7.73
N LEU A 58 -17.49 -9.30 6.66
CA LEU A 58 -17.35 -8.79 5.29
C LEU A 58 -18.51 -7.90 4.89
N LEU A 59 -19.74 -8.28 5.21
CA LEU A 59 -20.92 -7.47 4.91
C LEU A 59 -20.81 -6.09 5.57
N LYS A 60 -20.36 -6.03 6.83
CA LYS A 60 -20.14 -4.76 7.53
C LYS A 60 -19.14 -3.87 6.78
N GLU A 61 -18.00 -4.41 6.36
CA GLU A 61 -16.98 -3.65 5.63
C GLU A 61 -17.48 -3.22 4.23
N ILE A 62 -18.22 -4.08 3.55
CA ILE A 62 -18.80 -3.78 2.23
C ILE A 62 -19.84 -2.66 2.35
N LEU A 63 -20.77 -2.75 3.29
CA LEU A 63 -21.77 -1.71 3.55
C LEU A 63 -21.11 -0.38 3.91
N LEU A 64 -20.07 -0.43 4.76
CA LEU A 64 -19.31 0.76 5.13
C LEU A 64 -18.65 1.39 3.89
N SER A 65 -17.98 0.59 3.06
CA SER A 65 -17.35 1.10 1.85
C SER A 65 -18.38 1.66 0.85
N ASP A 66 -19.52 1.01 0.68
CA ASP A 66 -20.56 1.42 -0.26
C ASP A 66 -21.19 2.76 0.13
N ALA A 67 -21.44 2.94 1.44
CA ALA A 67 -21.93 4.21 1.98
C ALA A 67 -20.98 5.37 1.66
N TYR A 68 -19.66 5.20 1.88
CA TYR A 68 -18.69 6.26 1.58
C TYR A 68 -18.40 6.40 0.08
N PHE A 69 -18.44 5.31 -0.70
CA PHE A 69 -18.24 5.36 -2.15
C PHE A 69 -19.29 6.20 -2.87
N SER A 70 -20.52 6.24 -2.35
CA SER A 70 -21.58 7.11 -2.88
C SER A 70 -21.26 8.60 -2.75
N LEU A 71 -20.40 8.97 -1.79
CA LEU A 71 -20.04 10.35 -1.45
C LEU A 71 -18.73 10.80 -2.10
N ILE A 72 -17.94 9.88 -2.65
CA ILE A 72 -16.65 10.17 -3.28
C ILE A 72 -16.84 10.36 -4.80
N PRO A 73 -16.23 11.40 -5.41
CA PRO A 73 -16.23 11.59 -6.86
C PRO A 73 -15.74 10.35 -7.61
N LYS A 74 -16.40 10.02 -8.73
CA LYS A 74 -16.15 8.79 -9.48
C LYS A 74 -14.70 8.62 -9.95
N THR A 75 -14.04 9.70 -10.35
CA THR A 75 -12.64 9.69 -10.82
C THR A 75 -11.68 9.33 -9.69
N GLU A 76 -11.90 9.87 -8.51
CA GLU A 76 -11.08 9.65 -7.32
C GLU A 76 -11.30 8.27 -6.74
N LEU A 77 -12.56 7.85 -6.69
CA LEU A 77 -12.93 6.49 -6.31
C LEU A 77 -12.30 5.47 -7.26
N PHE A 78 -12.29 5.73 -8.56
CA PHE A 78 -11.62 4.89 -9.55
C PHE A 78 -10.11 4.79 -9.28
N ILE A 79 -9.42 5.91 -9.06
CA ILE A 79 -7.98 5.93 -8.75
C ILE A 79 -7.69 5.19 -7.44
N LEU A 80 -8.49 5.43 -6.40
CA LEU A 80 -8.35 4.80 -5.09
C LEU A 80 -8.49 3.28 -5.20
N CYS A 81 -9.62 2.81 -5.74
CA CYS A 81 -9.89 1.38 -5.89
C CYS A 81 -8.81 0.71 -6.74
N LYS A 82 -8.47 1.29 -7.89
CA LYS A 82 -7.47 0.72 -8.78
C LYS A 82 -6.10 0.67 -8.12
N THR A 83 -5.64 1.76 -7.53
CA THR A 83 -4.30 1.82 -6.90
C THR A 83 -4.19 0.82 -5.75
N GLU A 84 -5.19 0.78 -4.86
CA GLU A 84 -5.12 -0.08 -3.69
C GLU A 84 -5.26 -1.57 -4.06
N ILE A 85 -6.17 -1.92 -4.97
CA ILE A 85 -6.31 -3.31 -5.44
C ILE A 85 -5.01 -3.80 -6.09
N TYR A 86 -4.40 -2.98 -6.96
CA TYR A 86 -3.14 -3.33 -7.61
C TYR A 86 -2.00 -3.45 -6.59
N LYS A 87 -1.89 -2.50 -5.67
CA LYS A 87 -0.87 -2.52 -4.61
C LYS A 87 -0.98 -3.79 -3.77
N GLN A 88 -2.17 -4.09 -3.26
CA GLN A 88 -2.41 -5.27 -2.44
C GLN A 88 -2.13 -6.57 -3.20
N THR A 89 -2.55 -6.64 -4.48
CA THR A 89 -2.29 -7.79 -5.35
C THR A 89 -0.79 -8.00 -5.56
N LEU A 90 -0.04 -6.93 -5.84
CA LEU A 90 1.41 -7.03 -6.07
C LEU A 90 2.21 -7.29 -4.78
N SER A 91 1.72 -6.82 -3.62
CA SER A 91 2.37 -7.06 -2.32
C SER A 91 1.96 -8.36 -1.63
N PHE A 92 0.94 -9.06 -2.14
CA PHE A 92 0.34 -10.21 -1.46
C PHE A 92 1.32 -11.35 -1.23
N TYR A 93 2.06 -11.72 -2.27
CA TYR A 93 3.17 -12.66 -2.12
C TYR A 93 4.37 -11.87 -1.62
N SER A 94 4.75 -12.10 -0.37
CA SER A 94 6.03 -11.62 0.18
C SER A 94 7.16 -11.93 -0.80
N ARG A 95 8.19 -11.08 -0.82
CA ARG A 95 9.36 -11.17 -1.71
C ARG A 95 10.26 -12.36 -1.35
N ASN A 96 9.69 -13.54 -1.18
CA ASN A 96 10.44 -14.78 -1.10
C ASN A 96 11.20 -14.92 -2.42
N ASN A 97 12.43 -15.41 -2.34
CA ASN A 97 13.30 -15.65 -3.49
C ASN A 97 12.69 -16.75 -4.37
N VAL A 98 11.67 -16.38 -5.13
CA VAL A 98 11.07 -17.24 -6.12
C VAL A 98 12.04 -17.32 -7.28
N ASN A 99 12.49 -18.53 -7.59
CA ASN A 99 13.35 -18.78 -8.74
C ASN A 99 12.72 -18.14 -9.99
N GLN A 100 13.40 -17.15 -10.54
CA GLN A 100 12.94 -16.41 -11.71
C GLN A 100 12.98 -17.34 -12.90
N LYS A 101 11.80 -17.76 -13.39
CA LYS A 101 11.72 -18.46 -14.67
C LYS A 101 12.03 -17.47 -15.80
N THR A 102 12.86 -17.90 -16.75
CA THR A 102 13.06 -17.18 -18.00
C THR A 102 11.75 -17.16 -18.76
N ILE A 103 11.28 -15.96 -19.13
CA ILE A 103 10.02 -15.81 -19.86
C ILE A 103 10.33 -15.93 -21.35
N THR A 104 9.96 -17.05 -21.97
CA THR A 104 10.05 -17.23 -23.43
C THR A 104 8.66 -17.16 -24.08
N PRO A 105 8.57 -16.94 -25.40
CA PRO A 105 7.29 -17.01 -26.12
C PRO A 105 6.57 -18.36 -25.94
N GLU A 106 7.32 -19.46 -25.92
CA GLU A 106 6.81 -20.82 -25.71
C GLU A 106 6.21 -20.95 -24.31
N PHE A 107 6.94 -20.49 -23.29
CA PHE A 107 6.48 -20.47 -21.91
C PHE A 107 5.19 -19.64 -21.77
N LEU A 108 5.10 -18.48 -22.42
CA LEU A 108 3.89 -17.66 -22.40
C LEU A 108 2.70 -18.40 -23.04
N ARG A 109 2.93 -19.12 -24.13
CA ARG A 109 1.88 -19.93 -24.79
C ARG A 109 1.40 -21.04 -23.87
N GLU A 110 2.30 -21.79 -23.25
CA GLU A 110 1.98 -22.84 -22.27
C GLU A 110 1.19 -22.29 -21.08
N LEU A 111 1.66 -21.19 -20.50
CA LEU A 111 0.98 -20.52 -19.39
C LEU A 111 -0.42 -20.05 -19.78
N SER A 112 -0.57 -19.47 -20.98
CA SER A 112 -1.86 -19.03 -21.50
C SER A 112 -2.83 -20.19 -21.68
N SER A 113 -2.37 -21.32 -22.24
CA SER A 113 -3.20 -22.52 -22.41
C SER A 113 -3.62 -23.10 -21.06
N SER A 114 -2.69 -23.23 -20.11
CA SER A 114 -2.99 -23.74 -18.76
C SER A 114 -4.01 -22.87 -18.02
N ILE A 115 -3.94 -21.55 -18.17
CA ILE A 115 -4.92 -20.62 -17.59
C ILE A 115 -6.28 -20.75 -18.27
N MET A 116 -6.33 -20.91 -19.60
CA MET A 116 -7.58 -21.07 -20.34
C MET A 116 -8.32 -22.35 -19.95
N GLU A 117 -7.61 -23.46 -19.75
CA GLU A 117 -8.18 -24.72 -19.26
C GLU A 117 -8.83 -24.56 -17.87
N LYS A 118 -8.18 -23.81 -16.98
CA LYS A 118 -8.65 -23.56 -15.61
C LYS A 118 -9.70 -22.44 -15.53
N GLU A 119 -9.91 -21.68 -16.60
CA GLU A 119 -10.57 -20.37 -16.57
C GLU A 119 -11.99 -20.40 -15.97
N LYS A 120 -12.75 -21.45 -16.26
CA LYS A 120 -14.14 -21.61 -15.78
C LYS A 120 -14.22 -21.82 -14.26
N GLN A 121 -13.20 -22.44 -13.66
CA GLN A 121 -13.16 -22.76 -12.24
C GLN A 121 -12.48 -21.67 -11.41
N LEU A 122 -11.76 -20.74 -12.05
CA LEU A 122 -11.14 -19.61 -11.38
C LEU A 122 -12.21 -18.58 -10.96
N SER A 123 -12.04 -18.04 -9.74
CA SER A 123 -12.80 -16.88 -9.27
C SER A 123 -12.59 -15.68 -10.22
N PRO A 124 -13.57 -14.77 -10.34
CA PRO A 124 -13.46 -13.60 -11.21
C PRO A 124 -12.17 -12.78 -11.02
N LEU A 125 -11.72 -12.59 -9.76
CA LEU A 125 -10.48 -11.89 -9.45
C LEU A 125 -9.26 -12.70 -9.90
N ALA A 126 -9.22 -14.00 -9.64
CA ALA A 126 -8.14 -14.87 -10.12
C ALA A 126 -8.01 -14.80 -11.65
N ARG A 127 -9.13 -14.86 -12.37
CA ARG A 127 -9.18 -14.73 -13.82
C ARG A 127 -8.69 -13.36 -14.28
N TRP A 128 -9.10 -12.29 -13.60
CA TRP A 128 -8.66 -10.93 -13.89
C TRP A 128 -7.14 -10.77 -13.70
N ILE A 129 -6.59 -11.27 -12.59
CA ILE A 129 -5.15 -11.27 -12.31
C ILE A 129 -4.40 -12.08 -13.38
N ALA A 130 -4.87 -13.29 -13.70
CA ALA A 130 -4.24 -14.17 -14.69
C ALA A 130 -4.15 -13.51 -16.08
N ARG A 131 -5.25 -12.88 -16.53
CA ARG A 131 -5.29 -12.14 -17.80
C ARG A 131 -4.37 -10.91 -17.77
N ALA A 132 -4.30 -10.20 -16.64
CA ALA A 132 -3.40 -9.06 -16.48
C ALA A 132 -1.92 -9.48 -16.57
N ILE A 133 -1.53 -10.60 -15.93
CA ILE A 133 -0.17 -11.16 -16.01
C ILE A 133 0.18 -11.53 -17.44
N ILE A 134 -0.70 -12.26 -18.15
CA ILE A 134 -0.46 -12.64 -19.56
C ILE A 134 -0.23 -11.38 -20.42
N ARG A 135 -1.05 -10.34 -20.22
CA ARG A 135 -0.90 -9.07 -20.93
C ARG A 135 0.43 -8.40 -20.63
N ASP A 136 0.82 -8.31 -19.36
CA ASP A 136 2.07 -7.68 -18.94
C ASP A 136 3.29 -8.45 -19.46
N LEU A 137 3.23 -9.78 -19.48
CA LEU A 137 4.27 -10.63 -20.06
C LEU A 137 4.42 -10.40 -21.57
N ARG A 138 3.31 -10.23 -22.32
CA ARG A 138 3.38 -9.87 -23.75
C ARG A 138 4.06 -8.51 -23.96
N VAL A 139 3.76 -7.53 -23.11
CA VAL A 139 4.38 -6.20 -23.16
C VAL A 139 5.88 -6.29 -22.85
N ILE A 140 6.29 -7.13 -21.89
CA ILE A 140 7.70 -7.36 -21.56
C ILE A 140 8.44 -8.04 -22.71
N LEU A 141 7.86 -9.10 -23.30
CA LEU A 141 8.45 -9.84 -24.43
C LEU A 141 8.63 -8.94 -25.67
N GLY A 142 7.66 -8.06 -25.94
CA GLY A 142 7.72 -7.10 -27.05
C GLY A 142 8.62 -5.89 -26.80
N HIS A 143 9.25 -5.78 -25.62
CA HIS A 143 10.06 -4.62 -25.28
C HIS A 143 11.43 -4.64 -26.00
N LYS A 144 11.84 -3.51 -26.59
CA LYS A 144 13.06 -3.40 -27.41
C LYS A 144 14.35 -3.89 -26.72
N TYR A 145 14.44 -3.75 -25.39
CA TYR A 145 15.62 -4.15 -24.61
C TYR A 145 15.52 -5.57 -24.02
N TYR A 146 14.46 -6.33 -24.32
CA TYR A 146 14.23 -7.63 -23.69
C TYR A 146 15.30 -8.67 -24.05
N GLN A 147 15.74 -8.70 -25.30
CA GLN A 147 16.81 -9.61 -25.74
C GLN A 147 18.15 -9.30 -25.04
N THR A 148 18.49 -8.02 -24.92
CA THR A 148 19.67 -7.56 -24.16
C THR A 148 19.57 -7.96 -22.69
N TYR A 149 18.38 -7.84 -22.09
CA TYR A 149 18.13 -8.30 -20.72
C TYR A 149 18.41 -9.80 -20.56
N LEU A 150 17.92 -10.63 -21.47
CA LEU A 150 18.16 -12.09 -21.44
C LEU A 150 19.65 -12.44 -21.50
N ILE A 151 20.39 -11.80 -22.42
CA ILE A 151 21.85 -12.02 -22.58
C ILE A 151 22.61 -11.61 -21.32
N GLN A 152 22.30 -10.44 -20.75
CA GLN A 152 22.98 -10.00 -19.53
C GLN A 152 22.66 -10.88 -18.32
N LYS A 153 21.42 -11.37 -18.24
CA LYS A 153 20.98 -12.26 -17.16
C LYS A 153 21.62 -13.64 -17.25
N SER A 154 21.74 -14.21 -18.46
CA SER A 154 22.42 -15.49 -18.68
C SER A 154 23.91 -15.41 -18.35
N GLN A 155 24.54 -14.27 -18.63
CA GLN A 155 25.94 -13.98 -18.28
C GLN A 155 26.14 -13.58 -16.81
N LYS A 156 25.09 -13.58 -15.97
CA LYS A 156 25.12 -13.13 -14.56
C LYS A 156 25.74 -11.73 -14.36
N LYS A 157 25.66 -10.86 -15.37
CA LYS A 157 26.19 -9.48 -15.29
C LYS A 157 25.25 -8.60 -14.47
N LYS A 158 25.81 -7.61 -13.78
CA LYS A 158 25.03 -6.58 -13.08
C LYS A 158 24.30 -5.71 -14.12
N LEU A 159 22.98 -5.57 -13.96
CA LEU A 159 22.17 -4.71 -14.80
C LEU A 159 22.42 -3.25 -14.43
N SER A 160 23.18 -2.52 -15.26
CA SER A 160 23.48 -1.09 -15.04
C SER A 160 22.48 -0.16 -15.72
N ASN A 161 21.89 -0.59 -16.85
CA ASN A 161 20.92 0.22 -17.58
C ASN A 161 19.56 0.22 -16.88
N ILE A 162 19.01 1.43 -16.65
CA ILE A 162 17.72 1.67 -16.00
C ILE A 162 16.58 0.88 -16.64
N GLU A 163 16.53 0.76 -17.97
CA GLU A 163 15.48 0.03 -18.67
C GLU A 163 15.56 -1.48 -18.41
N LEU A 164 16.78 -2.04 -18.33
CA LEU A 164 16.97 -3.44 -17.96
C LEU A 164 16.60 -3.69 -16.50
N VAL A 165 16.91 -2.75 -15.61
CA VAL A 165 16.50 -2.79 -14.20
C VAL A 165 14.98 -2.73 -14.06
N LYS A 166 14.29 -1.90 -14.86
CA LYS A 166 12.82 -1.85 -14.88
C LYS A 166 12.22 -3.19 -15.32
N ILE A 167 12.78 -3.83 -16.35
CA ILE A 167 12.36 -5.17 -16.79
C ILE A 167 12.56 -6.20 -15.68
N ASP A 168 13.75 -6.24 -15.05
CA ASP A 168 14.05 -7.17 -13.95
C ASP A 168 13.08 -6.98 -12.78
N LYS A 169 12.80 -5.73 -12.38
CA LYS A 169 11.82 -5.42 -11.33
C LYS A 169 10.42 -5.89 -11.69
N LYS A 170 9.95 -5.67 -12.92
CA LYS A 170 8.64 -6.15 -13.38
C LYS A 170 8.55 -7.67 -13.32
N ILE A 171 9.57 -8.37 -13.82
CA ILE A 171 9.62 -9.84 -13.79
C ILE A 171 9.64 -10.35 -12.35
N LYS A 172 10.43 -9.73 -11.46
CA LYS A 172 10.44 -10.05 -10.01
C LYS A 172 9.07 -9.93 -9.38
N LEU A 173 8.35 -8.85 -9.67
CA LEU A 173 7.00 -8.61 -9.13
C LEU A 173 5.97 -9.63 -9.63
N LEU A 174 6.08 -10.06 -10.90
CA LEU A 174 5.16 -11.03 -11.50
C LEU A 174 5.50 -12.49 -11.16
N SER A 175 6.76 -12.80 -10.84
CA SER A 175 7.25 -14.18 -10.65
C SER A 175 6.44 -15.01 -9.64
N PRO A 176 6.06 -14.49 -8.46
CA PRO A 176 5.25 -15.27 -7.50
C PRO A 176 3.88 -15.66 -8.08
N TRP A 177 3.27 -14.76 -8.83
CA TRP A 177 1.99 -15.01 -9.49
C TRP A 177 2.13 -16.01 -10.63
N ILE A 178 3.16 -15.88 -11.46
CA ILE A 178 3.45 -16.82 -12.55
C ILE A 178 3.58 -18.24 -12.00
N ASN A 179 4.36 -18.42 -10.92
CA ASN A 179 4.53 -19.73 -10.31
C ASN A 179 3.24 -20.25 -9.67
N THR A 180 2.44 -19.37 -9.07
CA THR A 180 1.13 -19.73 -8.51
C THR A 180 0.20 -20.29 -9.59
N PHE A 181 0.03 -19.59 -10.73
CA PHE A 181 -0.87 -20.04 -11.81
C PHE A 181 -0.34 -21.26 -12.56
N ASN A 182 0.99 -21.39 -12.68
CA ASN A 182 1.62 -22.51 -13.36
C ASN A 182 1.51 -23.81 -12.55
N HIS A 183 1.78 -23.77 -11.25
CA HIS A 183 1.93 -24.98 -10.44
C HIS A 183 0.70 -25.37 -9.62
N LYS A 184 -0.21 -24.44 -9.30
CA LYS A 184 -1.36 -24.75 -8.44
C LYS A 184 -2.61 -25.09 -9.24
N SER A 185 -3.50 -25.88 -8.62
CA SER A 185 -4.84 -26.14 -9.15
C SER A 185 -5.75 -24.91 -9.02
N SER A 186 -6.85 -24.86 -9.78
CA SER A 186 -7.85 -23.79 -9.74
C SER A 186 -8.42 -23.58 -8.33
N GLU A 187 -8.72 -24.66 -7.63
CA GLU A 187 -9.22 -24.63 -6.24
C GLU A 187 -8.19 -24.06 -5.27
N GLN A 188 -6.94 -24.52 -5.35
CA GLN A 188 -5.86 -24.01 -4.51
C GLN A 188 -5.61 -22.53 -4.76
N ILE A 189 -5.69 -22.07 -6.01
CA ILE A 189 -5.56 -20.64 -6.35
C ILE A 189 -6.67 -19.85 -5.68
N ASN A 190 -7.92 -20.30 -5.79
CA ASN A 190 -9.07 -19.63 -5.19
C ASN A 190 -8.95 -19.55 -3.66
N ILE A 191 -8.58 -20.65 -2.99
CA ILE A 191 -8.37 -20.69 -1.54
C ILE A 191 -7.25 -19.73 -1.13
N ASN A 192 -6.12 -19.74 -1.84
CA ASN A 192 -5.00 -18.85 -1.57
C ASN A 192 -5.36 -17.36 -1.73
N LEU A 193 -6.32 -17.05 -2.61
CA LEU A 193 -6.78 -15.69 -2.85
C LEU A 193 -7.81 -15.20 -1.82
N LYS A 194 -8.47 -16.09 -1.08
CA LYS A 194 -9.46 -15.69 -0.05
C LYS A 194 -8.93 -14.61 0.92
N PRO A 195 -7.76 -14.76 1.56
CA PRO A 195 -7.23 -13.71 2.45
C PRO A 195 -6.89 -12.39 1.74
N LEU A 196 -6.49 -12.44 0.47
CA LEU A 196 -6.26 -11.23 -0.33
C LEU A 196 -7.57 -10.44 -0.53
N HIS A 197 -8.67 -11.12 -0.87
CA HIS A 197 -9.97 -10.48 -1.02
C HIS A 197 -10.39 -9.74 0.25
N PHE A 198 -10.25 -10.39 1.41
CA PHE A 198 -10.66 -9.84 2.68
C PHE A 198 -9.82 -8.62 3.04
N THR A 199 -8.51 -8.70 2.78
CA THR A 199 -7.58 -7.59 2.98
C THR A 199 -7.94 -6.39 2.11
N ILE A 200 -8.24 -6.62 0.82
CA ILE A 200 -8.64 -5.56 -0.11
C ILE A 200 -9.93 -4.88 0.36
N VAL A 201 -10.97 -5.65 0.69
CA VAL A 201 -12.27 -5.09 1.11
C VAL A 201 -12.12 -4.26 2.39
N LYS A 202 -11.48 -4.83 3.42
CA LYS A 202 -11.25 -4.14 4.69
C LYS A 202 -10.43 -2.86 4.51
N LYS A 203 -9.39 -2.91 3.68
CA LYS A 203 -8.51 -1.77 3.44
C LYS A 203 -9.23 -0.67 2.66
N LEU A 204 -10.03 -1.01 1.66
CA LEU A 204 -10.85 -0.04 0.93
C LEU A 204 -11.94 0.59 1.79
N ALA A 205 -12.60 -0.20 2.65
CA ALA A 205 -13.56 0.31 3.61
C ALA A 205 -12.91 1.33 4.58
N PHE A 206 -11.74 0.97 5.12
CA PHE A 206 -10.93 1.88 5.95
C PHE A 206 -10.53 3.15 5.20
N LEU A 207 -9.98 3.03 3.99
CA LEU A 207 -9.52 4.19 3.22
C LEU A 207 -10.66 5.09 2.77
N ALA A 208 -11.81 4.53 2.39
CA ALA A 208 -13.00 5.30 2.04
C ALA A 208 -13.47 6.17 3.21
N LYS A 209 -13.51 5.58 4.42
CA LYS A 209 -13.83 6.30 5.65
C LYS A 209 -12.80 7.37 5.99
N VAL A 210 -11.51 7.03 5.92
CA VAL A 210 -10.43 7.99 6.23
C VAL A 210 -10.49 9.15 5.25
N ILE A 211 -10.52 8.88 3.95
CA ILE A 211 -10.60 9.90 2.92
C ILE A 211 -11.79 10.79 3.20
N PHE A 212 -13.00 10.25 3.34
CA PHE A 212 -14.19 11.04 3.63
C PHE A 212 -14.07 11.91 4.89
N ASN A 213 -13.51 11.37 5.97
CA ASN A 213 -13.35 12.10 7.23
C ASN A 213 -12.25 13.17 7.18
N THR A 214 -11.19 12.94 6.41
CA THR A 214 -10.03 13.85 6.30
C THR A 214 -10.16 14.81 5.12
N SER A 215 -10.98 14.49 4.12
CA SER A 215 -11.30 15.34 2.99
C SER A 215 -12.24 16.43 3.47
N SER A 216 -11.68 17.59 3.76
CA SER A 216 -12.45 18.79 3.98
C SER A 216 -12.67 19.44 2.63
N PHE A 217 -13.93 19.67 2.27
CA PHE A 217 -14.20 20.55 1.15
C PHE A 217 -13.81 21.98 1.54
N GLU A 218 -13.02 22.65 0.69
CA GLU A 218 -12.63 24.06 0.88
C GLU A 218 -13.86 24.97 1.03
N LYS A 219 -14.99 24.58 0.41
CA LYS A 219 -16.36 25.06 0.65
C LYS A 219 -17.36 23.91 0.43
N ILE A 220 -18.47 23.87 1.18
CA ILE A 220 -19.57 22.92 0.91
C ILE A 220 -20.02 23.13 -0.54
N PRO A 221 -19.81 22.15 -1.42
CA PRO A 221 -20.12 22.33 -2.82
C PRO A 221 -21.63 22.39 -3.04
N LEU A 222 -22.06 23.21 -4.00
CA LEU A 222 -23.46 23.19 -4.41
C LEU A 222 -23.81 21.82 -5.00
N PRO A 223 -25.04 21.29 -4.78
CA PRO A 223 -25.45 19.98 -5.28
C PRO A 223 -25.25 19.80 -6.79
N SER A 224 -25.35 20.89 -7.56
CA SER A 224 -25.13 20.93 -9.01
C SER A 224 -23.67 20.67 -9.43
N THR A 225 -22.71 20.85 -8.53
CA THR A 225 -21.26 20.74 -8.81
C THR A 225 -20.63 19.45 -8.26
N LEU A 226 -21.39 18.63 -7.52
CA LEU A 226 -20.94 17.39 -6.87
C LEU A 226 -20.24 16.40 -7.82
N SER A 227 -20.68 16.33 -9.07
CA SER A 227 -20.11 15.44 -10.09
C SER A 227 -18.73 15.87 -10.60
N THR A 228 -18.35 17.13 -10.36
CA THR A 228 -17.10 17.75 -10.84
C THR A 228 -16.07 18.01 -9.74
N LEU A 229 -16.37 17.69 -8.48
CA LEU A 229 -15.42 17.90 -7.40
C LEU A 229 -14.20 16.99 -7.51
N LYS A 230 -13.06 17.60 -7.21
CA LYS A 230 -11.81 16.91 -6.88
C LYS A 230 -11.63 17.06 -5.36
N MET A 231 -11.90 16.03 -4.57
CA MET A 231 -11.59 16.04 -3.14
C MET A 231 -10.07 16.08 -2.87
N PHE A 232 -9.24 15.66 -3.83
CA PHE A 232 -7.79 15.81 -3.73
C PHE A 232 -7.32 17.20 -4.17
N THR A 233 -7.87 18.26 -3.59
CA THR A 233 -7.17 19.55 -3.55
C THR A 233 -6.43 19.59 -2.23
N TYR A 234 -5.09 19.54 -2.29
CA TYR A 234 -4.24 19.74 -1.12
C TYR A 234 -4.45 21.18 -0.65
N SER A 235 -5.40 21.39 0.24
CA SER A 235 -5.61 22.69 0.87
C SER A 235 -4.46 22.95 1.84
N ARG A 236 -3.52 23.78 1.41
CA ARG A 236 -2.48 24.38 2.27
C ARG A 236 -3.07 25.23 3.40
N GLU A 237 -4.37 25.51 3.38
CA GLU A 237 -5.02 26.35 4.39
C GLU A 237 -5.39 25.57 5.66
N LEU A 238 -5.63 24.26 5.56
CA LEU A 238 -5.84 23.41 6.74
C LEU A 238 -4.54 23.13 7.51
N THR A 239 -3.38 23.22 6.84
CA THR A 239 -2.07 23.25 7.51
C THR A 239 -1.78 24.61 8.15
N LYS A 240 -2.51 25.69 7.80
CA LYS A 240 -2.40 26.97 8.52
C LYS A 240 -3.15 26.95 9.85
N SER A 241 -4.20 26.13 10.02
CA SER A 241 -4.79 25.89 11.35
C SER A 241 -3.92 25.00 12.26
N GLU A 242 -2.89 24.35 11.73
CA GLU A 242 -1.78 23.76 12.51
C GLU A 242 -0.57 24.71 12.62
N GLY A 243 -0.69 25.94 12.10
CA GLY A 243 0.33 26.99 12.17
C GLY A 243 0.44 27.67 13.53
N GLU A 244 -0.48 27.40 14.46
CA GLU A 244 -0.11 27.44 15.88
C GLU A 244 0.66 26.16 16.17
N VAL A 245 1.98 26.24 16.02
CA VAL A 245 2.91 25.26 16.58
C VAL A 245 2.61 25.21 18.07
N LYS A 246 1.69 24.32 18.46
CA LYS A 246 1.57 23.85 19.83
C LYS A 246 2.93 23.29 20.15
N LYS A 247 3.65 23.98 21.04
CA LYS A 247 4.94 23.50 21.50
C LYS A 247 4.76 22.05 21.95
N ILE A 248 5.79 21.24 21.80
CA ILE A 248 5.76 19.82 22.19
C ILE A 248 5.21 19.68 23.64
N GLU A 249 5.44 20.69 24.49
CA GLU A 249 4.85 20.89 25.82
C GLU A 249 3.30 20.79 25.89
N ASP A 250 2.56 21.29 24.90
CA ASP A 250 1.08 21.28 24.85
C ASP A 250 0.50 19.93 24.43
N VAL A 251 1.28 19.12 23.70
CA VAL A 251 0.92 17.75 23.33
C VAL A 251 1.31 16.77 24.44
N LEU A 252 2.46 17.00 25.08
CA LEU A 252 2.93 16.20 26.21
C LEU A 252 2.14 16.46 27.50
N SER A 253 1.58 17.63 27.72
CA SER A 253 0.74 17.90 28.92
C SER A 253 -0.56 17.09 28.95
N ARG A 254 -1.02 16.57 27.80
CA ARG A 254 -2.19 15.66 27.71
C ARG A 254 -1.83 14.19 27.82
N LEU A 255 -0.57 13.84 27.61
CA LEU A 255 -0.04 12.51 27.83
C LEU A 255 0.59 12.50 29.22
N THR A 256 -0.07 11.90 30.21
CA THR A 256 0.59 11.53 31.45
C THR A 256 1.65 10.47 31.13
N LEU A 257 2.82 10.91 30.68
CA LEU A 257 3.99 10.09 30.34
C LEU A 257 4.52 9.32 31.54
N PHE A 258 4.18 9.78 32.74
CA PHE A 258 4.48 9.13 34.00
C PHE A 258 3.17 8.80 34.71
N PRO A 259 3.05 7.61 35.31
CA PRO A 259 1.91 7.30 36.16
C PRO A 259 1.82 8.39 37.23
N LYS A 260 0.66 9.06 37.34
CA LYS A 260 0.36 9.88 38.51
C LYS A 260 0.53 8.98 39.72
N LYS A 261 1.23 9.43 40.78
CA LYS A 261 1.39 8.69 42.04
C LYS A 261 0.05 8.05 42.41
N SER A 262 -0.11 6.76 42.12
CA SER A 262 -1.19 5.99 42.70
C SER A 262 -0.82 5.78 44.16
N GLN A 263 -1.82 5.55 45.01
CA GLN A 263 -1.59 5.22 46.42
C GLN A 263 -0.71 3.96 46.59
N ASP A 264 -0.52 3.17 45.51
CA ASP A 264 0.21 1.91 45.49
C ASP A 264 1.62 2.00 44.85
N TYR A 265 2.05 3.16 44.34
CA TYR A 265 3.41 3.32 43.80
C TYR A 265 4.36 3.88 44.86
N HIS A 266 5.19 3.00 45.42
CA HIS A 266 6.36 3.38 46.20
C HIS A 266 7.58 3.48 45.26
N ALA A 267 8.04 4.70 45.03
CA ALA A 267 9.32 4.90 44.34
C ALA A 267 10.44 4.20 45.15
N PRO A 268 11.30 3.40 44.53
CA PRO A 268 12.42 2.76 45.22
C PRO A 268 13.33 3.84 45.82
N THR A 269 13.69 3.67 47.10
CA THR A 269 14.58 4.60 47.83
C THR A 269 15.99 4.62 47.26
N ASP A 270 16.42 3.50 46.69
CA ASP A 270 17.75 3.36 46.10
C ASP A 270 17.60 3.05 44.60
N LEU A 271 18.07 3.99 43.78
CA LEU A 271 18.27 3.72 42.36
C LEU A 271 19.46 2.77 42.22
N PRO A 272 19.41 1.78 41.31
CA PRO A 272 20.58 0.97 41.02
C PRO A 272 21.71 1.88 40.55
N GLU A 273 22.89 1.76 41.16
CA GLU A 273 24.06 2.47 40.69
C GLU A 273 24.30 2.14 39.21
N PRO A 274 24.49 3.14 38.34
CA PRO A 274 24.69 2.90 36.93
C PRO A 274 25.99 2.13 36.73
N LYS A 275 25.89 0.83 36.47
CA LYS A 275 27.01 0.04 35.98
C LYS A 275 27.21 0.38 34.52
N ASN A 276 28.41 0.84 34.19
CA ASN A 276 28.83 1.16 32.84
C ASN A 276 29.14 -0.15 32.08
N ASP A 277 28.15 -1.02 31.93
CA ASP A 277 28.27 -2.33 31.28
C ASP A 277 28.34 -2.22 29.73
N TRP A 278 28.29 -0.99 29.22
CA TRP A 278 28.36 -0.64 27.79
C TRP A 278 29.67 0.05 27.42
N ILE A 279 30.79 -0.39 28.00
CA ILE A 279 32.09 -0.15 27.37
C ILE A 279 32.18 -1.21 26.27
N PRO A 280 32.11 -0.84 24.98
CA PRO A 280 32.36 -1.82 23.92
C PRO A 280 33.71 -2.47 24.22
N GLN A 281 33.73 -3.80 24.33
CA GLN A 281 34.98 -4.54 24.19
C GLN A 281 35.52 -4.13 22.82
N ASP A 282 36.61 -3.39 22.81
CA ASP A 282 37.34 -3.02 21.59
C ASP A 282 37.86 -4.32 20.96
N ASP A 283 37.00 -5.01 20.22
CA ASP A 283 37.35 -6.10 19.29
C ASP A 283 37.97 -5.54 17.99
N MET A 284 38.37 -4.27 18.02
CA MET A 284 39.13 -3.64 16.97
C MET A 284 40.60 -4.02 17.18
N GLU A 285 41.09 -4.96 16.37
CA GLU A 285 42.53 -5.17 16.18
C GLU A 285 43.23 -3.80 16.11
N LYS A 286 44.28 -3.62 16.92
CA LYS A 286 45.09 -2.40 16.91
C LYS A 286 45.40 -2.04 15.46
N LEU A 287 44.85 -0.92 14.99
CA LEU A 287 45.21 -0.35 13.70
C LEU A 287 46.74 -0.29 13.61
N GLU A 288 47.33 -0.94 12.60
CA GLU A 288 48.78 -1.00 12.37
C GLU A 288 49.42 0.37 12.05
N ARG A 289 48.64 1.45 12.07
CA ARG A 289 49.08 2.80 11.75
C ARG A 289 48.83 3.74 12.93
N ASP A 290 49.89 4.44 13.31
CA ASP A 290 49.80 5.48 14.33
C ASP A 290 48.83 6.58 13.88
N LYS A 291 48.08 7.14 14.84
CA LYS A 291 47.06 8.18 14.64
C LYS A 291 47.53 9.38 13.82
N LEU A 292 48.84 9.61 13.78
CA LEU A 292 49.52 10.68 13.05
C LEU A 292 49.49 10.50 11.52
N ASP A 293 49.30 9.27 11.01
CA ASP A 293 49.20 8.98 9.57
C ASP A 293 47.76 9.09 9.01
N LEU A 294 46.76 9.15 9.89
CA LEU A 294 45.35 9.22 9.49
C LEU A 294 44.87 10.66 9.23
N PHE A 295 45.63 11.65 9.69
CA PHE A 295 45.32 13.06 9.51
C PHE A 295 46.58 13.77 8.99
N PRO A 296 46.63 14.17 7.71
CA PRO A 296 47.76 14.93 7.21
C PRO A 296 47.91 16.22 8.01
N ASN A 297 49.16 16.58 8.32
CA ASN A 297 49.46 17.85 8.97
C ASN A 297 48.87 19.00 8.14
N VAL A 298 48.24 19.96 8.82
CA VAL A 298 47.67 21.16 8.21
C VAL A 298 48.74 21.81 7.33
N GLU A 299 48.45 21.97 6.03
CA GLU A 299 49.37 22.58 5.08
C GLU A 299 49.83 23.94 5.61
N SER A 300 51.16 24.18 5.58
CA SER A 300 51.75 25.44 6.02
C SER A 300 51.24 26.59 5.14
N GLY A 301 50.22 27.30 5.60
CA GLY A 301 49.55 28.36 4.84
C GLY A 301 48.01 28.32 4.91
N TYR A 302 47.41 27.27 5.48
CA TYR A 302 45.96 27.22 5.68
C TYR A 302 45.54 28.18 6.80
N THR A 303 44.88 29.28 6.43
CA THR A 303 44.10 30.11 7.35
C THR A 303 42.64 29.66 7.30
N SER A 304 42.11 29.18 8.42
CA SER A 304 40.68 28.82 8.50
C SER A 304 39.83 30.06 8.22
N PRO A 305 38.81 29.97 7.34
CA PRO A 305 37.92 31.10 7.10
C PRO A 305 37.18 31.45 8.39
N THR A 306 37.14 32.74 8.74
CA THR A 306 36.45 33.27 9.92
C THR A 306 34.94 33.15 9.84
N GLU A 307 34.39 33.01 8.63
CA GLU A 307 32.97 32.81 8.39
C GLU A 307 32.76 31.61 7.47
N LEU A 308 31.83 30.72 7.84
CA LEU A 308 31.40 29.64 6.97
C LEU A 308 30.77 30.24 5.71
N PRO A 309 31.04 29.67 4.52
CA PRO A 309 30.34 30.10 3.31
C PRO A 309 28.84 29.95 3.51
N LYS A 310 28.09 30.99 3.11
CA LYS A 310 26.63 30.95 3.16
C LYS A 310 26.13 29.75 2.35
N PRO A 311 25.11 29.02 2.84
CA PRO A 311 24.54 27.92 2.08
C PRO A 311 24.08 28.45 0.72
N VAL A 312 24.58 27.83 -0.35
CA VAL A 312 24.13 28.12 -1.71
C VAL A 312 22.93 27.23 -1.97
N ASP A 313 21.77 27.83 -2.18
CA ASP A 313 20.53 27.11 -2.50
C ASP A 313 20.50 26.67 -3.98
N ASP A 314 21.51 25.91 -4.42
CA ASP A 314 21.61 25.36 -5.79
C ASP A 314 20.53 24.28 -6.10
N TRP A 315 19.64 24.01 -5.15
CA TRP A 315 18.56 23.02 -5.25
C TRP A 315 17.18 23.66 -5.49
N ILE A 316 17.08 24.99 -5.53
CA ILE A 316 15.89 25.69 -6.00
C ILE A 316 16.00 25.77 -7.53
N LEU A 317 15.33 24.84 -8.22
CA LEU A 317 15.06 24.99 -9.65
C LEU A 317 14.19 26.24 -9.83
N ASP A 318 14.75 27.28 -10.44
CA ASP A 318 13.99 28.45 -10.89
C ASP A 318 12.80 28.00 -11.74
N LEU A 319 11.62 28.47 -11.37
CA LEU A 319 10.33 28.22 -12.01
C LEU A 319 10.10 29.10 -13.23
#